data_AF-M1P6Y8-F1
#
_entry.id   AF-M1P6Y8-F1
#
_cell.length_a   1.000
_cell.length_b   1.000
_cell.length_c   1.000
_cell.angle_alpha   90.00
_cell.angle_beta   90.00
_cell.angle_gamma   90.00
#
_symmetry.space_group_name_H-M   'P 1'
#
loop_
_entity.id
_entity.type
_entity.pdbx_description
1 polymer ?
#
loop_
_entity_poly.entity_id
_entity_poly.type
_entity_poly.pdbx_seq_one_letter_code
_entity_poly.pdbx_strand_id
1 'polypeptide(L)'
;MKKWKCSVCGYIHEGDEPPEKCPLCGADREKFVEISSSEESIDEAAQIATEKEQVLTTAPPQEQLTLFEKVSDLLVKNHLHPISVHTPNGIIPVAVLLLVLGMLASSQGLANAAYYNMIAVLLSMPLVIFTGYVTWQKKYKGAKTSVFKIKIAASVVATVILFGLVIWKTIEPDVLITPSLDRWLFLIWSSFMLAAVGLAGHLGGQLVFAGKR
;
A
#
# COMPACT_ATOMS: atom_id res chain seq x y z
N MET A 1 -30.06 16.90 -0.10
CA MET A 1 -29.40 15.68 -0.61
C MET A 1 -28.79 14.96 0.56
N LYS A 2 -29.00 13.64 0.67
CA LYS A 2 -28.38 12.83 1.72
C LYS A 2 -26.89 12.61 1.43
N LYS A 3 -26.08 12.48 2.48
CA LYS A 3 -24.67 12.11 2.38
C LYS A 3 -24.48 10.75 3.03
N TRP A 4 -23.67 9.89 2.41
CA TRP A 4 -23.40 8.54 2.89
C TRP A 4 -21.89 8.32 3.00
N LYS A 5 -21.39 7.94 4.17
CA LYS A 5 -19.97 7.68 4.41
C LYS A 5 -19.66 6.20 4.52
N CYS A 6 -18.70 5.73 3.73
CA CYS A 6 -18.17 4.37 3.81
C CYS A 6 -17.39 4.18 5.12
N SER A 7 -17.83 3.24 5.96
CA SER A 7 -17.20 2.89 7.25
C SER A 7 -15.84 2.21 7.14
N VAL A 8 -15.43 1.80 5.93
CA VAL A 8 -14.16 1.12 5.65
C VAL A 8 -13.06 2.12 5.24
N CYS A 9 -13.35 2.99 4.26
CA CYS A 9 -12.34 3.88 3.69
C CYS A 9 -12.63 5.38 3.89
N GLY A 10 -13.81 5.75 4.39
CA GLY A 10 -14.21 7.14 4.61
C GLY A 10 -14.76 7.88 3.38
N TYR A 11 -14.92 7.22 2.22
CA TYR A 11 -15.54 7.82 1.03
C TYR A 11 -16.93 8.39 1.35
N ILE A 12 -17.22 9.60 0.89
CA ILE A 12 -18.53 10.25 1.02
C ILE A 12 -19.22 10.23 -0.35
N HIS A 13 -20.44 9.70 -0.38
CA HIS A 13 -21.32 9.71 -1.53
C HIS A 13 -22.48 10.69 -1.28
N GLU A 14 -22.79 11.54 -2.25
CA GLU A 14 -23.95 12.43 -2.20
C GLU A 14 -25.04 11.88 -3.13
N GLY A 15 -26.22 11.58 -2.57
CA GLY A 15 -27.31 10.93 -3.28
C GLY A 15 -28.36 10.40 -2.32
N ASP A 16 -29.56 10.12 -2.84
CA ASP A 16 -30.66 9.61 -2.00
C ASP A 16 -30.37 8.22 -1.42
N GLU A 17 -29.55 7.43 -2.11
CA GLU A 17 -29.12 6.10 -1.70
C GLU A 17 -27.61 5.90 -1.85
N PRO A 18 -26.96 5.08 -1.00
CA PRO A 18 -25.55 4.74 -1.15
C PRO A 18 -25.33 3.78 -2.34
N PRO A 19 -24.14 3.81 -2.98
CA PRO A 19 -23.84 2.94 -4.11
C PRO A 19 -23.75 1.47 -3.68
N GLU A 20 -24.01 0.55 -4.61
CA GLU A 20 -23.92 -0.90 -4.35
C GLU A 20 -22.54 -1.32 -3.85
N LYS A 21 -21.49 -0.73 -4.42
CA LYS A 21 -20.10 -0.93 -4.01
C LYS A 21 -19.41 0.42 -3.87
N CYS A 22 -18.61 0.55 -2.83
CA CYS A 22 -17.76 1.71 -2.63
C CYS A 22 -16.76 1.82 -3.80
N PRO A 23 -16.72 2.94 -4.53
CA PRO A 23 -15.83 3.10 -5.68
C PRO A 23 -14.35 3.14 -5.28
N LEU A 24 -14.03 3.40 -4.01
CA LEU A 24 -12.64 3.46 -3.53
C LEU A 24 -12.11 2.11 -3.06
N CYS A 25 -12.82 1.48 -2.12
CA CYS A 25 -12.34 0.27 -1.47
C CYS A 25 -13.07 -1.00 -1.90
N GLY A 26 -14.19 -0.89 -2.63
CA GLY A 26 -15.00 -2.03 -3.04
C GLY A 26 -15.80 -2.69 -1.91
N ALA A 27 -16.03 -2.00 -0.80
CA ALA A 27 -16.92 -2.46 0.27
C ALA A 27 -18.40 -2.37 -0.17
N ASP A 28 -19.24 -3.30 0.29
CA ASP A 28 -20.66 -3.35 -0.07
C ASP A 28 -21.48 -2.19 0.53
N ARG A 29 -22.65 -1.92 -0.06
CA ARG A 29 -23.60 -0.86 0.34
C ARG A 29 -23.89 -0.83 1.84
N GLU A 30 -23.95 -2.00 2.48
CA GLU A 30 -24.20 -2.15 3.93
C GLU A 30 -23.12 -1.48 4.81
N LYS A 31 -21.94 -1.20 4.25
CA LYS A 31 -20.86 -0.51 4.94
C LYS A 31 -20.98 1.01 4.87
N PHE A 32 -22.04 1.56 4.29
CA PHE A 32 -22.32 3.00 4.29
C PHE A 32 -23.20 3.42 5.46
N VAL A 33 -22.91 4.58 6.02
CA VAL A 33 -23.65 5.22 7.11
C VAL A 33 -24.13 6.59 6.63
N GLU A 34 -25.41 6.91 6.81
CA GLU A 34 -25.97 8.22 6.48
C GLU A 34 -25.41 9.29 7.43
N ILE A 35 -24.96 10.43 6.88
CA ILE A 35 -24.54 11.61 7.64
C ILE A 35 -25.65 12.66 7.49
N SER A 36 -26.35 12.98 8.59
CA SER A 36 -27.28 14.11 8.61
C SER A 36 -26.51 15.44 8.60
N SER A 37 -27.04 16.45 7.91
CA SER A 37 -26.41 17.76 7.64
C SER A 37 -26.24 18.68 8.87
N SER A 38 -26.09 18.12 10.07
CA SER A 38 -25.93 18.85 11.34
C SER A 38 -24.56 18.64 11.99
N GLU A 39 -23.57 18.11 11.27
CA GLU A 39 -22.19 17.96 11.76
C GLU A 39 -21.18 18.40 10.70
N GLU A 40 -21.22 19.68 10.34
CA GLU A 40 -20.08 20.40 9.77
C GLU A 40 -19.90 21.71 10.57
N SER A 41 -19.29 21.63 11.75
CA SER A 41 -18.44 22.71 12.28
C SER A 41 -17.61 22.24 13.49
N ILE A 42 -16.29 22.22 13.25
CA ILE A 42 -15.23 22.70 14.15
C ILE A 42 -14.97 21.86 15.42
N ASP A 43 -13.77 21.28 15.44
CA ASP A 43 -12.94 20.99 16.61
C ASP A 43 -13.63 20.33 17.82
N GLU A 44 -13.37 19.04 17.96
CA GLU A 44 -13.63 18.22 19.14
C GLU A 44 -12.73 18.65 20.35
N ALA A 45 -12.71 19.95 20.66
CA ALA A 45 -11.99 20.58 21.76
C ALA A 45 -12.92 21.32 22.75
N ALA A 46 -14.22 21.47 22.47
CA ALA A 46 -15.06 22.39 23.27
C ALA A 46 -16.31 21.79 23.94
N GLN A 47 -16.68 20.51 23.73
CA GLN A 47 -17.94 19.97 24.28
C GLN A 47 -17.80 18.86 25.33
N ILE A 48 -16.58 18.55 25.78
CA ILE A 48 -16.34 17.59 26.87
C ILE A 48 -16.32 18.29 28.25
N ALA A 49 -16.49 19.61 28.31
CA ALA A 49 -16.29 20.39 29.54
C ALA A 49 -17.45 20.36 30.55
N THR A 50 -18.65 19.90 30.18
CA THR A 50 -19.84 19.99 31.06
C THR A 50 -20.33 18.66 31.63
N GLU A 51 -19.72 17.52 31.27
CA GLU A 51 -20.06 16.20 31.83
C GLU A 51 -18.83 15.46 32.36
N LYS A 52 -17.81 16.20 32.83
CA LYS A 52 -16.59 15.60 33.42
C LYS A 52 -16.52 15.65 34.94
N GLU A 53 -17.52 16.22 35.61
CA GLU A 53 -17.39 16.54 37.05
C GLU A 53 -18.01 15.52 38.01
N GLN A 54 -18.58 14.40 37.53
CA GLN A 54 -19.25 13.45 38.44
C GLN A 54 -18.87 11.96 38.37
N VAL A 55 -17.86 11.55 37.59
CA VAL A 55 -17.36 10.17 37.67
C VAL A 55 -15.84 10.16 37.80
N LEU A 56 -15.35 10.83 38.84
CA LEU A 56 -14.02 10.61 39.39
C LEU A 56 -14.10 9.50 40.45
N THR A 57 -14.23 8.23 40.02
CA THR A 57 -13.65 7.07 40.72
C THR A 57 -13.86 5.80 39.89
N THR A 58 -12.94 5.56 38.98
CA THR A 58 -12.27 4.26 38.73
C THR A 58 -11.45 4.46 37.48
N ALA A 59 -10.16 4.80 37.66
CA ALA A 59 -9.22 4.78 36.57
C ALA A 59 -9.24 3.37 35.93
N PRO A 60 -9.37 3.25 34.60
CA PRO A 60 -9.08 1.98 33.94
C PRO A 60 -7.62 1.63 34.25
N PRO A 61 -7.27 0.35 34.49
CA PRO A 61 -5.89 -0.06 34.65
C PRO A 61 -5.06 0.49 33.48
N GLN A 62 -3.94 1.15 33.78
CA GLN A 62 -2.96 1.54 32.78
C GLN A 62 -2.42 0.27 32.12
N GLU A 63 -3.11 -0.18 31.07
CA GLU A 63 -2.72 -1.31 30.26
C GLU A 63 -1.43 -0.89 29.54
N GLN A 64 -0.33 -1.56 29.87
CA GLN A 64 0.97 -1.31 29.25
C GLN A 64 0.82 -1.48 27.73
N LEU A 65 0.66 -0.38 27.00
CA LEU A 65 0.69 -0.42 25.54
C LEU A 65 1.96 -1.15 25.13
N THR A 66 1.77 -2.29 24.47
CA THR A 66 2.84 -3.15 24.02
C THR A 66 3.75 -2.35 23.07
N LEU A 67 5.05 -2.69 23.01
CA LEU A 67 6.00 -2.03 22.10
C LEU A 67 5.44 -2.00 20.65
N PHE A 68 4.74 -3.07 20.27
CA PHE A 68 4.06 -3.22 19.00
C PHE A 68 2.98 -2.14 18.76
N GLU A 69 2.17 -1.81 19.76
CA GLU A 69 1.11 -0.80 19.63
C GLU A 69 1.70 0.61 19.48
N LYS A 70 2.73 0.93 20.27
CA LYS A 70 3.46 2.21 20.19
C LYS A 70 4.09 2.40 18.81
N VAL A 71 4.79 1.39 18.31
CA VAL A 71 5.39 1.42 16.97
C VAL A 71 4.30 1.55 15.92
N SER A 72 3.23 0.76 16.01
CA SER A 72 2.14 0.77 15.04
C SER A 72 1.42 2.12 14.96
N ASP A 73 1.21 2.81 16.10
CA ASP A 73 0.61 4.15 16.11
C ASP A 73 1.51 5.19 15.46
N LEU A 74 2.82 5.14 15.72
CA LEU A 74 3.80 6.04 15.09
C LEU A 74 3.83 5.83 13.57
N LEU A 75 3.82 4.58 13.11
CA LEU A 75 3.77 4.23 11.69
C LEU A 75 2.56 4.82 10.97
N VAL A 76 1.38 4.74 11.60
CA VAL A 76 0.13 5.28 11.03
C VAL A 76 0.15 6.80 11.01
N LYS A 77 0.57 7.44 12.12
CA LYS A 77 0.66 8.90 12.25
C LYS A 77 1.63 9.51 11.23
N ASN A 78 2.77 8.87 11.00
CA ASN A 78 3.77 9.33 10.05
C ASN A 78 3.53 8.86 8.61
N HIS A 79 2.38 8.20 8.35
CA HIS A 79 2.03 7.68 7.02
C HIS A 79 3.13 6.81 6.38
N LEU A 80 3.80 5.97 7.19
CA LEU A 80 4.99 5.26 6.73
C LEU A 80 4.66 4.22 5.64
N HIS A 81 3.46 3.64 5.64
CA HIS A 81 3.08 2.73 4.56
C HIS A 81 3.04 3.43 3.20
N PRO A 82 2.26 4.52 2.99
CA PRO A 82 2.36 5.33 1.78
C PRO A 82 3.80 5.69 1.42
N ILE A 83 4.64 6.11 2.35
CA ILE A 83 6.04 6.47 2.07
C ILE A 83 6.82 5.25 1.55
N SER A 84 6.79 4.14 2.29
CA SER A 84 7.56 2.93 1.98
C SER A 84 7.18 2.30 0.64
N VAL A 85 5.91 2.37 0.21
CA VAL A 85 5.50 1.81 -1.09
C VAL A 85 6.02 2.62 -2.29
N HIS A 86 6.47 3.87 -2.10
CA HIS A 86 7.10 4.63 -3.19
C HIS A 86 8.44 4.00 -3.60
N THR A 87 9.14 3.32 -2.69
CA THR A 87 10.41 2.65 -3.00
C THR A 87 10.24 1.57 -4.07
N PRO A 88 9.43 0.50 -3.89
CA PRO A 88 9.19 -0.47 -4.96
C PRO A 88 8.49 0.16 -6.17
N ASN A 89 7.50 1.03 -5.95
CA ASN A 89 6.72 1.61 -7.06
C ASN A 89 7.55 2.56 -7.95
N GLY A 90 8.59 3.20 -7.42
CA GLY A 90 9.47 4.10 -8.16
C GLY A 90 10.71 3.38 -8.70
N ILE A 91 11.36 2.52 -7.89
CA ILE A 91 12.63 1.91 -8.25
C ILE A 91 12.45 0.74 -9.23
N ILE A 92 11.39 -0.06 -9.12
CA ILE A 92 11.20 -1.21 -10.03
C ILE A 92 11.04 -0.76 -11.50
N PRO A 93 10.22 0.25 -11.84
CA PRO A 93 10.18 0.78 -13.21
C PRO A 93 11.54 1.25 -13.72
N VAL A 94 12.32 1.93 -12.88
CA VAL A 94 13.68 2.38 -13.22
C VAL A 94 14.60 1.18 -13.43
N ALA A 95 14.53 0.15 -12.58
CA ALA A 95 15.33 -1.06 -12.71
C ALA A 95 15.02 -1.80 -14.02
N VAL A 96 13.74 -1.94 -14.39
CA VAL A 96 13.33 -2.58 -15.66
C VAL A 96 13.77 -1.74 -16.86
N LEU A 97 13.68 -0.41 -16.78
CA LEU A 97 14.20 0.48 -17.82
C LEU A 97 15.71 0.30 -18.00
N LEU A 98 16.49 0.34 -16.91
CA LEU A 98 17.94 0.13 -16.94
C LEU A 98 18.31 -1.25 -17.48
N LEU A 99 17.51 -2.27 -17.18
CA LEU A 99 17.69 -3.62 -17.70
C LEU A 99 17.51 -3.66 -19.23
N VAL A 100 16.42 -3.07 -19.75
CA VAL A 100 16.18 -2.98 -21.20
C VAL A 100 17.30 -2.20 -21.88
N LEU A 101 17.70 -1.05 -21.33
CA LEU A 101 18.81 -0.25 -21.86
C LEU A 101 20.14 -1.02 -21.80
N GLY A 102 20.40 -1.75 -20.71
CA GLY A 102 21.58 -2.59 -20.58
C GLY A 102 21.63 -3.71 -21.62
N MET A 103 20.48 -4.28 -21.95
CA MET A 103 20.37 -5.26 -23.04
C MET A 103 20.61 -4.63 -24.42
N LEU A 104 19.96 -3.50 -24.72
CA LEU A 104 20.09 -2.83 -26.02
C LEU A 104 21.50 -2.31 -26.27
N ALA A 105 22.15 -1.78 -25.23
CA ALA A 105 23.51 -1.26 -25.30
C ALA A 105 24.59 -2.34 -25.05
N SER A 106 24.20 -3.60 -24.77
CA SER A 106 25.10 -4.66 -24.31
C SER A 106 26.04 -4.19 -23.18
N SER A 107 25.52 -3.35 -22.27
CA SER A 107 26.29 -2.68 -21.23
C SER A 107 26.12 -3.35 -19.88
N GLN A 108 27.22 -3.93 -19.37
CA GLN A 108 27.25 -4.56 -18.04
C GLN A 108 26.99 -3.55 -16.92
N GLY A 109 27.39 -2.28 -17.08
CA GLY A 109 27.17 -1.24 -16.09
C GLY A 109 25.69 -0.97 -15.84
N LEU A 110 24.89 -0.87 -16.91
CA LEU A 110 23.44 -0.68 -16.83
C LEU A 110 22.73 -1.92 -16.27
N ALA A 111 23.16 -3.12 -16.69
CA ALA A 111 22.64 -4.38 -16.14
C ALA A 111 22.92 -4.51 -14.63
N ASN A 112 24.09 -4.09 -14.16
CA ASN A 112 24.44 -4.07 -12.74
C ASN A 112 23.67 -2.98 -11.97
N ALA A 113 23.45 -1.82 -12.58
CA ALA A 113 22.63 -0.77 -11.97
C ALA A 113 21.18 -1.27 -11.76
N ALA A 114 20.59 -1.95 -12.73
CA ALA A 114 19.27 -2.60 -12.58
C ALA A 114 19.28 -3.61 -11.42
N TYR A 115 20.31 -4.45 -11.35
CA TYR A 115 20.48 -5.47 -10.32
C TYR A 115 20.56 -4.88 -8.90
N TYR A 116 21.38 -3.84 -8.69
CA TYR A 116 21.48 -3.20 -7.37
C TYR A 116 20.18 -2.49 -6.97
N ASN A 117 19.46 -1.91 -7.92
CA ASN A 117 18.13 -1.36 -7.66
C ASN A 117 17.14 -2.46 -7.22
N MET A 118 17.15 -3.63 -7.87
CA MET A 118 16.33 -4.77 -7.47
C MET A 118 16.68 -5.25 -6.05
N ILE A 119 17.97 -5.34 -5.70
CA ILE A 119 18.41 -5.67 -4.32
C ILE A 119 17.89 -4.64 -3.31
N ALA A 120 18.04 -3.35 -3.59
CA ALA A 120 17.58 -2.29 -2.71
C ALA A 120 16.06 -2.39 -2.45
N VAL A 121 15.27 -2.68 -3.49
CA VAL A 121 13.83 -2.91 -3.33
C VAL A 121 13.58 -4.16 -2.48
N LEU A 122 14.26 -5.27 -2.76
CA LEU A 122 14.09 -6.52 -2.02
C LEU A 122 14.34 -6.34 -0.51
N LEU A 123 15.39 -5.60 -0.16
CA LEU A 123 15.71 -5.27 1.24
C LEU A 123 14.66 -4.38 1.91
N SER A 124 13.93 -3.57 1.14
CA SER A 124 12.84 -2.73 1.67
C SER A 124 11.50 -3.46 1.79
N MET A 125 11.30 -4.60 1.10
CA MET A 125 10.03 -5.34 1.10
C MET A 125 9.53 -5.74 2.50
N PRO A 126 10.36 -6.21 3.45
CA PRO A 126 9.90 -6.50 4.80
C PRO A 126 9.22 -5.31 5.48
N LEU A 127 9.79 -4.11 5.33
CA LEU A 127 9.21 -2.87 5.88
C LEU A 127 7.90 -2.52 5.16
N VAL A 128 7.84 -2.64 3.83
CA VAL A 128 6.64 -2.35 3.04
C VAL A 128 5.49 -3.28 3.42
N ILE A 129 5.75 -4.58 3.54
CA ILE A 129 4.76 -5.59 3.92
C ILE A 129 4.27 -5.33 5.34
N PHE A 130 5.19 -5.08 6.28
CA PHE A 130 4.85 -4.82 7.68
C PHE A 130 3.97 -3.58 7.83
N THR A 131 4.40 -2.45 7.27
CA THR A 131 3.63 -1.20 7.32
C THR A 131 2.29 -1.32 6.59
N GLY A 132 2.23 -2.10 5.51
CA GLY A 132 1.00 -2.42 4.79
C GLY A 132 0.00 -3.21 5.62
N TYR A 133 0.48 -4.23 6.33
CA TYR A 133 -0.34 -5.02 7.25
C TYR A 133 -0.89 -4.14 8.39
N VAL A 134 -0.04 -3.34 9.03
CA VAL A 134 -0.44 -2.42 10.12
C VAL A 134 -1.50 -1.43 9.63
N THR A 135 -1.30 -0.84 8.44
CA THR A 135 -2.26 0.10 7.85
C THR A 135 -3.58 -0.59 7.52
N TRP A 136 -3.54 -1.80 6.97
CA TRP A 136 -4.75 -2.57 6.66
C TRP A 136 -5.57 -2.91 7.91
N GLN A 137 -4.90 -3.31 9.01
CA GLN A 137 -5.56 -3.59 10.29
C GLN A 137 -6.13 -2.31 10.94
N LYS A 138 -5.30 -1.28 11.13
CA LYS A 138 -5.68 -0.08 11.89
C LYS A 138 -6.55 0.90 11.11
N LYS A 139 -6.24 1.17 9.85
CA LYS A 139 -6.97 2.17 9.03
C LYS A 139 -8.22 1.59 8.37
N TYR A 140 -8.14 0.33 7.92
CA TYR A 140 -9.21 -0.29 7.12
C TYR A 140 -9.93 -1.43 7.86
N LYS A 141 -9.71 -1.57 9.17
CA LYS A 141 -10.37 -2.54 10.06
C LYS A 141 -10.28 -3.98 9.54
N GLY A 142 -9.20 -4.33 8.83
CA GLY A 142 -9.01 -5.67 8.26
C GLY A 142 -10.02 -6.05 7.17
N ALA A 143 -10.63 -5.07 6.48
CA ALA A 143 -11.63 -5.35 5.45
C ALA A 143 -11.07 -6.20 4.29
N LYS A 144 -11.80 -7.24 3.89
CA LYS A 144 -11.39 -8.22 2.84
C LYS A 144 -12.05 -7.94 1.48
N THR A 145 -11.99 -6.70 1.02
CA THR A 145 -12.56 -6.32 -0.29
C THR A 145 -11.70 -6.83 -1.45
N SER A 146 -12.22 -6.79 -2.69
CA SER A 146 -11.47 -7.18 -3.89
C SER A 146 -10.18 -6.36 -4.05
N VAL A 147 -10.23 -5.06 -3.75
CA VAL A 147 -9.07 -4.15 -3.83
C VAL A 147 -7.95 -4.62 -2.91
N PHE A 148 -8.24 -4.92 -1.64
CA PHE A 148 -7.22 -5.39 -0.71
C PHE A 148 -6.66 -6.76 -1.09
N LYS A 149 -7.52 -7.69 -1.53
CA LYS A 149 -7.08 -9.02 -2.01
C LYS A 149 -6.11 -8.91 -3.19
N ILE A 150 -6.43 -8.09 -4.19
CA ILE A 150 -5.58 -7.89 -5.37
C ILE A 150 -4.25 -7.23 -4.96
N LYS A 151 -4.26 -6.20 -4.11
CA LYS A 151 -3.04 -5.53 -3.65
C LYS A 151 -2.10 -6.47 -2.89
N ILE A 152 -2.64 -7.28 -1.97
CA ILE A 152 -1.86 -8.24 -1.20
C ILE A 152 -1.28 -9.31 -2.14
N ALA A 153 -2.09 -9.88 -3.03
CA ALA A 153 -1.64 -10.88 -3.99
C ALA A 153 -0.55 -10.32 -4.92
N ALA A 154 -0.75 -9.13 -5.48
CA ALA A 154 0.23 -8.45 -6.33
C ALA A 154 1.55 -8.20 -5.59
N SER A 155 1.50 -7.79 -4.32
CA SER A 155 2.71 -7.60 -3.50
C SER A 155 3.45 -8.91 -3.24
N VAL A 156 2.74 -10.01 -2.96
CA VAL A 156 3.36 -11.33 -2.75
C VAL A 156 4.00 -11.83 -4.04
N VAL A 157 3.26 -11.79 -5.15
CA VAL A 157 3.76 -12.20 -6.47
C VAL A 157 4.98 -11.38 -6.87
N ALA A 158 4.93 -10.06 -6.75
CA ALA A 158 6.07 -9.19 -7.06
C ALA A 158 7.30 -9.50 -6.19
N THR A 159 7.11 -9.77 -4.89
CA THR A 159 8.22 -10.11 -3.98
C THR A 159 8.87 -11.44 -4.34
N VAL A 160 8.06 -12.46 -4.65
CA VAL A 160 8.56 -13.78 -5.04
C VAL A 160 9.33 -13.71 -6.35
N ILE A 161 8.79 -13.00 -7.35
CA ILE A 161 9.48 -12.80 -8.62
C ILE A 161 10.77 -12.01 -8.41
N LEU A 162 10.74 -10.91 -7.64
CA LEU A 162 11.91 -10.11 -7.33
C LEU A 162 13.03 -10.93 -6.69
N PHE A 163 12.68 -11.74 -5.69
CA PHE A 163 13.63 -12.63 -5.01
C PHE A 163 14.25 -13.64 -5.99
N GLY A 164 13.42 -14.26 -6.84
CA GLY A 164 13.87 -15.18 -7.89
C GLY A 164 14.80 -14.52 -8.89
N LEU A 165 14.48 -13.31 -9.37
CA LEU A 165 15.31 -12.55 -10.32
C LEU A 165 16.68 -12.16 -9.71
N VAL A 166 16.68 -11.73 -8.43
CA VAL A 166 17.93 -11.41 -7.73
C VAL A 166 18.81 -12.65 -7.58
N ILE A 167 18.24 -13.79 -7.18
CA ILE A 167 18.98 -15.06 -7.09
C ILE A 167 19.50 -15.48 -8.46
N TRP A 168 18.65 -15.45 -9.49
CA TRP A 168 19.03 -15.86 -10.84
C TRP A 168 20.23 -15.06 -11.33
N LYS A 169 20.18 -13.73 -11.24
CA LYS A 169 21.31 -12.89 -11.64
C LYS A 169 22.54 -13.03 -10.74
N THR A 170 22.39 -13.49 -9.49
CA THR A 170 23.53 -13.82 -8.63
C THR A 170 24.28 -15.05 -9.13
N ILE A 171 23.55 -16.06 -9.62
CA ILE A 171 24.12 -17.32 -10.14
C ILE A 171 24.68 -17.10 -11.55
N GLU A 172 23.96 -16.35 -12.37
CA GLU A 172 24.31 -16.05 -13.77
C GLU A 172 24.44 -14.54 -13.98
N PRO A 173 25.62 -13.95 -13.70
CA PRO A 173 25.80 -12.50 -13.75
C PRO A 173 25.58 -11.91 -15.14
N ASP A 174 25.81 -12.71 -16.18
CA ASP A 174 25.77 -12.32 -17.60
C ASP A 174 24.46 -12.71 -18.31
N VAL A 175 23.43 -13.13 -17.57
CA VAL A 175 22.11 -13.54 -18.10
C VAL A 175 21.45 -12.49 -19.01
N LEU A 176 21.81 -11.20 -18.84
CA LEU A 176 21.27 -10.09 -19.63
C LEU A 176 22.08 -9.76 -20.89
N ILE A 177 23.35 -10.14 -20.96
CA ILE A 177 24.25 -9.77 -22.07
C ILE A 177 24.36 -10.91 -23.08
N THR A 178 24.51 -12.13 -22.59
CA THR A 178 24.64 -13.32 -23.44
C THR A 178 23.34 -13.54 -24.22
N PRO A 179 23.39 -13.65 -25.56
CA PRO A 179 22.21 -13.98 -26.36
C PRO A 179 21.73 -15.42 -26.07
N SER A 180 20.78 -15.56 -25.14
CA SER A 180 20.17 -16.84 -24.76
C SER A 180 18.66 -16.72 -24.57
N LEU A 181 17.97 -17.85 -24.43
CA LEU A 181 16.57 -17.90 -24.04
C LEU A 181 16.36 -17.29 -22.64
N ASP A 182 17.30 -17.52 -21.73
CA ASP A 182 17.28 -17.05 -20.34
C ASP A 182 17.17 -15.53 -20.25
N ARG A 183 17.84 -14.82 -21.15
CA ARG A 183 17.75 -13.37 -21.26
C ARG A 183 16.31 -12.89 -21.48
N TRP A 184 15.57 -13.56 -22.37
CA TRP A 184 14.18 -13.21 -22.67
C TRP A 184 13.25 -13.63 -21.53
N LEU A 185 13.48 -14.79 -20.92
CA LEU A 185 12.73 -15.23 -19.74
C LEU A 185 12.91 -14.25 -18.57
N PHE A 186 14.13 -13.79 -18.34
CA PHE A 186 14.44 -12.79 -17.31
C PHE A 186 13.68 -11.49 -17.56
N LEU A 187 13.62 -11.02 -18.80
CA LEU A 187 12.83 -9.86 -19.22
C LEU A 187 11.33 -10.04 -18.98
N ILE A 188 10.78 -11.20 -19.35
CA ILE A 188 9.36 -11.51 -19.18
C ILE A 188 8.98 -11.48 -17.70
N TRP A 189 9.75 -12.14 -16.85
CA TRP A 189 9.52 -12.12 -15.40
C TRP A 189 9.69 -10.71 -14.81
N SER A 190 10.68 -9.95 -15.28
CA SER A 190 10.85 -8.54 -14.89
C SER A 190 9.65 -7.69 -15.28
N SER A 191 9.04 -7.96 -16.44
CA SER A 191 7.84 -7.28 -16.94
C SER A 191 6.60 -7.66 -16.15
N PHE A 192 6.43 -8.94 -15.78
CA PHE A 192 5.36 -9.38 -14.88
C PHE A 192 5.47 -8.74 -13.49
N MET A 193 6.68 -8.65 -12.94
CA MET A 193 6.93 -7.93 -11.69
C MET A 193 6.54 -6.46 -11.80
N LEU A 194 6.94 -5.77 -12.88
CA LEU A 194 6.57 -4.37 -13.13
C LEU A 194 5.05 -4.19 -13.21
N ALA A 195 4.34 -5.09 -13.91
CA ALA A 195 2.88 -5.05 -14.00
C ALA A 195 2.22 -5.25 -12.63
N ALA A 196 2.71 -6.19 -11.81
CA ALA A 196 2.20 -6.42 -10.47
C ALA A 196 2.41 -5.20 -9.55
N VAL A 197 3.60 -4.59 -9.57
CA VAL A 197 3.91 -3.38 -8.81
C VAL A 197 3.06 -2.20 -9.28
N GLY A 198 2.93 -2.02 -10.60
CA GLY A 198 2.09 -0.96 -11.19
C GLY A 198 0.61 -1.10 -10.80
N LEU A 199 0.06 -2.32 -10.84
CA LEU A 199 -1.30 -2.60 -10.40
C LEU A 199 -1.50 -2.27 -8.91
N ALA A 200 -0.57 -2.72 -8.05
CA ALA A 200 -0.62 -2.45 -6.62
C ALA A 200 -0.54 -0.94 -6.32
N GLY A 201 0.33 -0.23 -7.04
CA GLY A 201 0.49 1.22 -6.96
C GLY A 201 -0.76 1.98 -7.41
N HIS A 202 -1.34 1.60 -8.55
CA HIS A 202 -2.56 2.22 -9.08
C HIS A 202 -3.74 2.11 -8.11
N LEU A 203 -4.01 0.89 -7.62
CA LEU A 203 -5.06 0.66 -6.61
C LEU A 203 -4.75 1.37 -5.29
N GLY A 204 -3.47 1.49 -4.93
CA GLY A 204 -3.03 2.30 -3.79
C GLY A 204 -3.34 3.79 -3.94
N GLY A 205 -3.06 4.36 -5.10
CA GLY A 205 -3.36 5.76 -5.41
C GLY A 205 -4.86 6.05 -5.38
N GLN A 206 -5.68 5.16 -5.93
CA GLN A 206 -7.14 5.29 -5.87
C GLN A 206 -7.66 5.36 -4.44
N LEU A 207 -7.16 4.51 -3.53
CA LEU A 207 -7.56 4.51 -2.12
C LEU A 207 -7.19 5.81 -1.37
N VAL A 208 -6.19 6.55 -1.85
CA VAL A 208 -5.71 7.78 -1.20
C VAL A 208 -6.35 9.03 -1.80
N PHE A 209 -6.54 9.07 -3.13
CA PHE A 209 -6.85 10.31 -3.85
C PHE A 209 -8.25 10.37 -4.46
N ALA A 210 -8.94 9.26 -4.69
CA ALA A 210 -10.20 9.30 -5.42
C ALA A 210 -11.40 9.79 -4.58
N GLY A 211 -11.23 10.07 -3.29
CA GLY A 211 -12.21 10.81 -2.47
C GLY A 211 -12.07 12.34 -2.49
N LYS A 212 -11.10 12.88 -3.25
CA LYS A 212 -10.82 14.34 -3.34
C LYS A 212 -11.17 14.95 -4.70
N ARG A 213 -11.98 14.27 -5.52
CA ARG A 213 -12.44 14.77 -6.82
C ARG A 213 -13.94 14.99 -6.80
#